data_AF-A0A0F8YQB4-F1
#
_entry.id   AF-A0A0F8YQB4-F1
#
_cell.length_a   1.000
_cell.length_b   1.000
_cell.length_c   1.000
_cell.angle_alpha   90.00
_cell.angle_beta   90.00
_cell.angle_gamma   90.00
#
_symmetry.space_group_name_H-M   'P 1'
#
loop_
_entity.id
_entity.type
_entity.pdbx_description
1 polymer ?
#
loop_
_entity_poly.entity_id
_entity_poly.type
_entity_poly.pdbx_seq_one_letter_code
_entity_poly.pdbx_strand_id
1 'polypeptide(L)'
;MKLRPSILIPAMLILVSSAVGDETKIFRAGAAAIDITPQKLPVIVSGGFLEGTADRVHDPLHARCLVLDDAATRLAIVVVDTLAMPRDLLDQAKATAEKATGIPTDRIMIGATHTHSAPSVLGALGSGVQEDYARWLPGRIAESIEQAVENLAPAKVGWAVARDDRHTHCRRWIVRPDRIGADPFGGSTIRAMMHPGYQNPNYVGPAGPADTGLSILAVQTPQGRPVALVANYSMHYF
;
A
#
# COMPACT_ATOMS: atom_id res chain seq x y z
N MET A 1 91.19 31.42 0.37
CA MET A 1 89.97 31.63 -0.42
C MET A 1 89.50 30.28 -0.96
N LYS A 2 88.52 29.62 -0.33
CA LYS A 2 87.97 28.32 -0.77
C LYS A 2 86.45 28.47 -0.84
N LEU A 3 85.90 28.44 -2.06
CA LEU A 3 84.46 28.51 -2.33
C LEU A 3 83.81 27.17 -1.95
N ARG A 4 82.70 27.22 -1.22
CA ARG A 4 81.83 26.07 -0.94
C ARG A 4 80.77 25.95 -2.04
N PRO A 5 80.45 24.74 -2.53
CA PRO A 5 79.38 24.56 -3.50
C PRO A 5 78.01 24.55 -2.82
N SER A 6 77.08 25.34 -3.34
CA SER A 6 75.68 25.40 -2.89
C SER A 6 74.89 24.27 -3.54
N ILE A 7 74.34 23.37 -2.71
CA ILE A 7 73.44 22.30 -3.15
C ILE A 7 72.02 22.88 -3.20
N LEU A 8 71.45 22.97 -4.40
CA LEU A 8 70.03 23.29 -4.62
C LEU A 8 69.20 22.02 -4.40
N ILE A 9 68.31 22.05 -3.41
CA ILE A 9 67.29 21.02 -3.19
C ILE A 9 66.04 21.44 -3.97
N PRO A 10 65.53 20.66 -4.93
CA PRO A 10 64.30 21.00 -5.61
C PRO A 10 63.11 20.79 -4.66
N ALA A 11 62.32 21.83 -4.45
CA ALA A 11 61.07 21.75 -3.71
C ALA A 11 60.04 20.97 -4.55
N MET A 12 59.74 19.75 -4.13
CA MET A 12 58.70 18.91 -4.73
C MET A 12 57.34 19.41 -4.25
N LEU A 13 56.57 20.03 -5.15
CA LEU A 13 55.20 20.47 -4.89
C LEU A 13 54.30 19.24 -4.83
N ILE A 14 53.85 18.86 -3.62
CA ILE A 14 52.86 17.80 -3.43
C ILE A 14 51.48 18.41 -3.71
N LEU A 15 50.94 18.12 -4.90
CA LEU A 15 49.53 18.36 -5.22
C LEU A 15 48.69 17.40 -4.39
N VAL A 16 48.13 17.90 -3.28
CA VAL A 16 47.08 17.21 -2.53
C VAL A 16 45.84 17.23 -3.41
N SER A 17 45.59 16.11 -4.11
CA SER A 17 44.31 15.90 -4.78
C SER A 17 43.25 15.75 -3.69
N SER A 18 42.41 16.77 -3.54
CA SER A 18 41.19 16.68 -2.75
C SER A 18 40.36 15.56 -3.35
N ALA A 19 40.32 14.40 -2.70
CA ALA A 19 39.31 13.40 -3.00
C ALA A 19 37.95 14.10 -2.83
N VAL A 20 37.24 14.28 -3.95
CA VAL A 20 35.83 14.67 -3.93
C VAL A 20 35.15 13.63 -3.06
N GLY A 21 34.74 14.04 -1.86
CA GLY A 21 34.06 13.17 -0.92
C GLY A 21 32.82 12.61 -1.60
N ASP A 22 32.68 11.29 -1.59
CA ASP A 22 31.45 10.61 -1.95
C ASP A 22 30.34 11.25 -1.11
N GLU A 23 29.39 11.95 -1.75
CA GLU A 23 28.24 12.52 -1.04
C GLU A 23 27.56 11.35 -0.34
N THR A 24 27.66 11.30 1.00
CA THR A 24 27.01 10.25 1.78
C THR A 24 25.52 10.30 1.49
N LYS A 25 25.04 9.35 0.68
CA LYS A 25 23.61 9.21 0.36
C LYS A 25 22.85 8.93 1.65
N ILE A 26 21.99 9.86 2.03
CA ILE A 26 21.14 9.72 3.21
C ILE A 26 19.82 9.13 2.77
N PHE A 27 19.50 7.93 3.26
CA PHE A 27 18.16 7.38 3.12
C PHE A 27 17.15 8.22 3.89
N ARG A 28 16.08 8.63 3.22
CA ARG A 28 14.99 9.41 3.79
C ARG A 28 13.68 8.69 3.63
N ALA A 29 12.76 8.97 4.54
CA ALA A 29 11.39 8.54 4.43
C ALA A 29 10.46 9.59 5.03
N GLY A 30 9.26 9.66 4.48
CA GLY A 30 8.19 10.54 4.95
C GLY A 30 6.87 9.80 4.85
N ALA A 31 5.95 10.13 5.74
CA ALA A 31 4.65 9.48 5.81
C ALA A 31 3.55 10.52 6.08
N ALA A 32 2.35 10.25 5.59
CA ALA A 32 1.17 11.06 5.82
C ALA A 32 -0.10 10.21 5.81
N ALA A 33 -1.14 10.69 6.49
CA ALA A 33 -2.46 10.11 6.47
C ALA A 33 -3.47 11.23 6.21
N ILE A 34 -4.19 11.15 5.10
CA ILE A 34 -5.22 12.13 4.72
C ILE A 34 -6.58 11.55 5.01
N ASP A 35 -7.42 12.32 5.69
CA ASP A 35 -8.82 11.98 5.93
C ASP A 35 -9.61 11.99 4.62
N ILE A 36 -10.14 10.83 4.26
CA ILE A 36 -10.99 10.59 3.09
C ILE A 36 -12.43 10.26 3.50
N THR A 37 -12.84 10.57 4.71
CA THR A 37 -14.22 10.36 5.19
C THR A 37 -15.22 11.13 4.30
N PRO A 38 -16.33 10.51 3.87
CA PRO A 38 -17.31 11.18 3.00
C PRO A 38 -17.90 12.42 3.67
N GLN A 39 -17.92 13.53 2.95
CA GLN A 39 -18.44 14.81 3.46
C GLN A 39 -19.97 14.95 3.31
N LYS A 40 -20.60 14.02 2.58
CA LYS A 40 -22.04 13.98 2.33
C LYS A 40 -22.55 12.59 2.63
N LEU A 41 -23.70 12.53 3.29
CA LEU A 41 -24.40 11.29 3.64
C LEU A 41 -25.88 11.43 3.20
N PRO A 42 -26.57 10.32 2.90
CA PRO A 42 -26.04 8.96 2.87
C PRO A 42 -25.14 8.70 1.65
N VAL A 43 -24.31 7.64 1.73
CA VAL A 43 -23.46 7.15 0.63
C VAL A 43 -23.78 5.71 0.31
N ILE A 44 -23.62 5.32 -0.96
CA ILE A 44 -23.60 3.91 -1.36
C ILE A 44 -22.36 3.25 -0.77
N VAL A 45 -22.56 2.13 -0.08
CA VAL A 45 -21.48 1.31 0.49
C VAL A 45 -21.24 0.08 -0.38
N SER A 46 -19.97 -0.23 -0.59
CA SER A 46 -19.50 -1.36 -1.38
C SER A 46 -19.27 -2.59 -0.49
N GLY A 47 -19.67 -3.80 -0.91
CA GLY A 47 -19.33 -5.04 -0.20
C GLY A 47 -20.51 -5.90 0.28
N GLY A 48 -21.75 -5.44 0.12
CA GLY A 48 -22.96 -6.24 0.33
C GLY A 48 -23.22 -7.22 -0.82
N PHE A 49 -24.22 -8.10 -0.67
CA PHE A 49 -24.79 -8.86 -1.80
C PHE A 49 -25.83 -8.05 -2.58
N LEU A 50 -26.42 -7.06 -1.92
CA LEU A 50 -27.34 -6.09 -2.45
C LEU A 50 -26.78 -4.70 -2.13
N GLU A 51 -27.13 -3.72 -2.95
CA GLU A 51 -26.78 -2.33 -2.70
C GLU A 51 -27.32 -1.89 -1.32
N GLY A 52 -26.43 -1.28 -0.54
CA GLY A 52 -26.74 -0.68 0.75
C GLY A 52 -26.20 0.73 0.83
N THR A 53 -26.76 1.51 1.75
CA THR A 53 -26.29 2.85 2.05
C THR A 53 -25.91 2.98 3.53
N ALA A 54 -25.00 3.91 3.82
CA ALA A 54 -24.66 4.31 5.17
C ALA A 54 -24.99 5.80 5.37
N ASP A 55 -25.63 6.12 6.49
CA ASP A 55 -26.06 7.46 6.91
C ASP A 55 -25.23 8.02 8.06
N ARG A 56 -24.25 7.25 8.55
CA ARG A 56 -23.32 7.64 9.62
C ARG A 56 -21.90 7.16 9.33
N VAL A 57 -20.93 7.87 9.90
CA VAL A 57 -19.52 7.47 9.95
C VAL A 57 -19.24 6.90 11.34
N HIS A 58 -18.74 5.67 11.40
CA HIS A 58 -18.30 5.06 12.66
C HIS A 58 -16.84 5.43 12.98
N ASP A 59 -15.94 5.19 12.02
CA ASP A 59 -14.53 5.55 12.10
C ASP A 59 -14.11 6.38 10.88
N PRO A 60 -13.15 7.31 11.02
CA PRO A 60 -12.62 8.06 9.89
C PRO A 60 -11.84 7.14 8.91
N LEU A 61 -12.02 7.39 7.62
CA LEU A 61 -11.32 6.68 6.54
C LEU A 61 -10.07 7.46 6.13
N HIS A 62 -9.00 6.78 5.73
CA HIS A 62 -7.76 7.45 5.32
C HIS A 62 -7.16 6.92 4.01
N ALA A 63 -6.48 7.82 3.31
CA ALA A 63 -5.40 7.49 2.38
C ALA A 63 -4.07 7.68 3.11
N ARG A 64 -3.33 6.59 3.34
CA ARG A 64 -2.06 6.59 4.07
C ARG A 64 -0.91 6.35 3.10
N CYS A 65 0.06 7.25 3.07
CA CYS A 65 1.20 7.18 2.18
C CYS A 65 2.52 7.05 2.95
N LEU A 66 3.41 6.21 2.43
CA LEU A 66 4.82 6.14 2.78
C LEU A 66 5.64 6.44 1.52
N VAL A 67 6.52 7.43 1.61
CA VAL A 67 7.51 7.76 0.59
C VAL A 67 8.89 7.33 1.08
N LEU A 68 9.63 6.64 0.22
CA LEU A 68 11.03 6.24 0.46
C LEU A 68 11.94 6.90 -0.59
N ASP A 69 13.10 7.38 -0.15
CA ASP A 69 14.04 8.14 -0.99
C ASP A 69 15.50 7.75 -0.64
N ASP A 70 16.22 7.17 -1.60
CA ASP A 70 17.63 6.75 -1.45
C ASP A 70 18.63 7.77 -2.03
N ALA A 71 18.18 9.01 -2.22
CA ALA A 71 18.84 10.12 -2.94
C ALA A 71 18.96 9.95 -4.47
N ALA A 72 18.70 8.77 -5.04
CA ALA A 72 18.67 8.55 -6.49
C ALA A 72 17.26 8.26 -7.02
N THR A 73 16.45 7.59 -6.21
CA THR A 73 15.12 7.09 -6.53
C THR A 73 14.18 7.43 -5.39
N ARG A 74 13.00 7.91 -5.76
CA ARG A 74 11.86 8.07 -4.85
C ARG A 74 10.73 7.17 -5.29
N LEU A 75 10.08 6.51 -4.34
CA LEU A 75 8.88 5.71 -4.55
C LEU A 75 7.83 6.00 -3.47
N ALA A 76 6.57 5.77 -3.80
CA ALA A 76 5.44 5.95 -2.90
C ALA A 76 4.60 4.67 -2.79
N ILE A 77 4.21 4.33 -1.56
CA ILE A 77 3.28 3.24 -1.24
C ILE A 77 2.07 3.87 -0.55
N VAL A 78 0.89 3.73 -1.16
CA VAL A 78 -0.37 4.26 -0.62
C VAL A 78 -1.33 3.12 -0.32
N VAL A 79 -1.93 3.14 0.87
CA VAL A 79 -3.02 2.26 1.28
C VAL A 79 -4.26 3.11 1.54
N VAL A 80 -5.34 2.79 0.85
CA VAL A 80 -6.59 3.56 0.85
C VAL A 80 -7.70 2.74 1.49
N ASP A 81 -8.41 3.33 2.46
CA ASP A 81 -9.56 2.70 3.12
C ASP A 81 -10.78 2.68 2.17
N THR A 82 -10.82 1.70 1.27
CA THR A 82 -11.93 1.45 0.32
C THR A 82 -11.96 -0.04 -0.08
N LEU A 83 -13.01 -0.48 -0.80
CA LEU A 83 -13.14 -1.85 -1.27
C LEU A 83 -12.14 -2.14 -2.41
N ALA A 84 -12.22 -1.38 -3.48
CA ALA A 84 -11.43 -1.52 -4.68
C ALA A 84 -11.51 -0.22 -5.48
N MET A 85 -10.55 0.02 -6.36
CA MET A 85 -10.50 1.22 -7.18
C MET A 85 -10.33 0.84 -8.65
N PRO A 86 -11.07 1.47 -9.59
CA PRO A 86 -10.87 1.25 -11.01
C PRO A 86 -9.54 1.87 -11.46
N ARG A 87 -9.04 1.38 -12.61
CA ARG A 87 -7.72 1.78 -13.13
C ARG A 87 -7.61 3.26 -13.42
N ASP A 88 -8.64 3.86 -14.01
CA ASP A 88 -8.72 5.27 -14.36
C ASP A 88 -8.63 6.19 -13.13
N LEU A 89 -9.29 5.83 -12.02
CA LEU A 89 -9.16 6.52 -10.73
C LEU A 89 -7.71 6.51 -10.24
N LEU A 90 -7.06 5.34 -10.29
CA LEU A 90 -5.65 5.18 -9.91
C LEU A 90 -4.71 5.96 -10.83
N ASP A 91 -4.92 5.91 -12.14
CA ASP A 91 -4.13 6.64 -13.13
C ASP A 91 -4.25 8.17 -12.93
N GLN A 92 -5.46 8.68 -12.62
CA GLN A 92 -5.68 10.08 -12.29
C GLN A 92 -4.95 10.51 -11.01
N ALA A 93 -5.01 9.69 -9.96
CA ALA A 93 -4.31 9.96 -8.70
C ALA A 93 -2.78 10.01 -8.92
N LYS A 94 -2.24 9.04 -9.65
CA LYS A 94 -0.82 8.97 -10.00
C LYS A 94 -0.36 10.16 -10.84
N ALA A 95 -1.12 10.54 -11.85
CA ALA A 95 -0.79 11.68 -12.71
C ALA A 95 -0.81 13.01 -11.94
N THR A 96 -1.75 13.18 -11.01
CA THR A 96 -1.79 14.35 -10.12
C THR A 96 -0.56 14.37 -9.21
N ALA A 97 -0.26 13.25 -8.55
CA ALA A 97 0.88 13.14 -7.65
C ALA A 97 2.23 13.32 -8.35
N GLU A 98 2.41 12.79 -9.56
CA GLU A 98 3.63 12.99 -10.37
C GLU A 98 3.86 14.48 -10.64
N LYS A 99 2.82 15.23 -11.04
CA LYS A 99 2.92 16.67 -11.27
C LYS A 99 3.32 17.45 -10.03
N ALA A 100 2.79 17.07 -8.86
CA ALA A 100 3.03 17.78 -7.61
C ALA A 100 4.38 17.42 -6.96
N THR A 101 4.83 16.17 -7.12
CA THR A 101 5.97 15.63 -6.35
C THR A 101 7.18 15.24 -7.18
N GLY A 102 7.01 15.11 -8.50
CA GLY A 102 8.02 14.59 -9.42
C GLY A 102 8.28 13.09 -9.30
N ILE A 103 7.51 12.33 -8.51
CA ILE A 103 7.61 10.86 -8.45
C ILE A 103 6.96 10.28 -9.70
N PRO A 104 7.70 9.56 -10.57
CA PRO A 104 7.14 8.92 -11.75
C PRO A 104 6.02 7.94 -11.41
N THR A 105 4.99 7.87 -12.26
CA THR A 105 3.79 7.03 -12.01
C THR A 105 4.08 5.52 -11.86
N ASP A 106 5.19 5.04 -12.44
CA ASP A 106 5.69 3.66 -12.32
C ASP A 106 6.40 3.37 -10.99
N ARG A 107 6.66 4.41 -10.18
CA ARG A 107 7.20 4.33 -8.82
C ARG A 107 6.16 4.62 -7.73
N ILE A 108 4.88 4.64 -8.10
CA ILE A 108 3.75 4.83 -7.18
C ILE A 108 2.93 3.54 -7.13
N MET A 109 2.87 2.90 -5.96
CA MET A 109 1.97 1.79 -5.67
C MET A 109 0.79 2.29 -4.86
N ILE A 110 -0.45 1.97 -5.28
CA ILE A 110 -1.67 2.32 -4.57
C ILE A 110 -2.49 1.05 -4.41
N GLY A 111 -2.86 0.71 -3.19
CA GLY A 111 -3.70 -0.44 -2.85
C GLY A 111 -4.90 -0.04 -1.99
N ALA A 112 -5.95 -0.85 -2.02
CA ALA A 112 -7.11 -0.71 -1.16
C ALA A 112 -6.99 -1.68 0.02
N THR A 113 -7.54 -1.33 1.20
CA THR A 113 -7.66 -2.26 2.34
C THR A 113 -8.69 -3.36 2.11
N HIS A 114 -9.54 -3.18 1.09
CA HIS A 114 -10.65 -4.08 0.79
C HIS A 114 -11.72 -4.11 1.88
N THR A 115 -12.02 -2.94 2.49
CA THR A 115 -13.11 -2.80 3.46
C THR A 115 -14.48 -2.81 2.78
N HIS A 116 -15.45 -3.48 3.40
CA HIS A 116 -16.85 -3.57 2.96
C HIS A 116 -17.75 -2.47 3.57
N SER A 117 -17.15 -1.46 4.21
CA SER A 117 -17.86 -0.44 5.00
C SER A 117 -17.52 1.00 4.56
N ALA A 118 -16.95 1.18 3.37
CA ALA A 118 -16.56 2.48 2.81
C ALA A 118 -17.43 2.86 1.59
N PRO A 119 -17.47 4.16 1.22
CA PRO A 119 -18.15 4.60 0.00
C PRO A 119 -17.67 3.83 -1.24
N SER A 120 -18.62 3.43 -2.07
CA SER A 120 -18.36 2.65 -3.29
C SER A 120 -17.74 3.52 -4.38
N VAL A 121 -16.52 3.22 -4.81
CA VAL A 121 -15.84 3.92 -5.94
C VAL A 121 -15.69 3.06 -7.19
N LEU A 122 -16.18 1.82 -7.13
CA LEU A 122 -16.20 0.86 -8.21
C LEU A 122 -17.52 0.10 -8.14
N GLY A 123 -18.22 -0.05 -9.27
CA GLY A 123 -19.39 -0.92 -9.34
C GLY A 123 -18.97 -2.38 -9.13
N ALA A 124 -19.28 -2.94 -7.97
CA ALA A 124 -18.86 -4.27 -7.56
C ALA A 124 -19.87 -4.88 -6.59
N LEU A 125 -19.99 -6.22 -6.64
CA LEU A 125 -20.80 -6.99 -5.68
C LEU A 125 -22.27 -6.55 -5.57
N GLY A 126 -22.85 -5.98 -6.64
CA GLY A 126 -24.23 -5.52 -6.65
C GLY A 126 -24.45 -4.10 -6.11
N SER A 127 -23.38 -3.37 -5.78
CA SER A 127 -23.43 -1.94 -5.46
C SER A 127 -23.04 -1.08 -6.67
N GLY A 128 -23.73 0.04 -6.87
CA GLY A 128 -23.36 1.10 -7.79
C GLY A 128 -22.16 1.93 -7.30
N VAL A 129 -21.81 2.97 -8.07
CA VAL A 129 -20.73 3.90 -7.73
C VAL A 129 -21.30 5.14 -7.04
N GLN A 130 -20.68 5.54 -5.92
CA GLN A 130 -20.87 6.86 -5.32
C GLN A 130 -20.07 7.90 -6.10
N GLU A 131 -20.68 8.42 -7.15
CA GLU A 131 -20.06 9.23 -8.20
C GLU A 131 -19.29 10.48 -7.72
N ASP A 132 -19.85 11.24 -6.78
CA ASP A 132 -19.20 12.44 -6.27
C ASP A 132 -17.97 12.12 -5.42
N TYR A 133 -18.05 11.08 -4.60
CA TYR A 133 -16.93 10.58 -3.82
C TYR A 133 -15.82 10.00 -4.72
N ALA A 134 -16.19 9.22 -5.74
CA ALA A 134 -15.25 8.65 -6.70
C ALA A 134 -14.47 9.72 -7.46
N ARG A 135 -15.10 10.84 -7.83
CA ARG A 135 -14.42 11.98 -8.49
C ARG A 135 -13.50 12.76 -7.54
N TRP A 136 -13.81 12.79 -6.25
CA TRP A 136 -13.05 13.53 -5.24
C TRP A 136 -11.82 12.77 -4.75
N LEU A 137 -11.92 11.44 -4.63
CA LEU A 137 -10.91 10.59 -4.01
C LEU A 137 -9.50 10.69 -4.64
N PRO A 138 -9.31 10.75 -5.99
CA PRO A 138 -7.98 10.86 -6.59
C PRO A 138 -7.13 12.02 -6.07
N GLY A 139 -7.75 13.18 -5.85
CA GLY A 139 -7.06 14.37 -5.34
C GLY A 139 -6.54 14.14 -3.92
N ARG A 140 -7.31 13.44 -3.08
CA ARG A 140 -6.93 13.12 -1.70
C ARG A 140 -5.83 12.06 -1.61
N ILE A 141 -5.84 11.11 -2.54
CA ILE A 141 -4.75 10.14 -2.69
C ILE A 141 -3.46 10.89 -3.07
N ALA A 142 -3.51 11.80 -4.05
CA ALA A 142 -2.36 12.60 -4.44
C ALA A 142 -1.85 13.49 -3.28
N GLU A 143 -2.75 14.15 -2.57
CA GLU A 143 -2.44 14.96 -1.38
C GLU A 143 -1.68 14.14 -0.32
N SER A 144 -2.02 12.87 -0.13
CA SER A 144 -1.29 12.00 0.81
C SER A 144 0.17 11.77 0.39
N ILE A 145 0.43 11.71 -0.92
CA ILE A 145 1.79 11.57 -1.45
C ILE A 145 2.55 12.89 -1.32
N GLU A 146 1.90 14.01 -1.62
CA GLU A 146 2.47 15.37 -1.44
C GLU A 146 2.91 15.60 0.00
N GLN A 147 2.02 15.40 0.98
CA GLN A 147 2.36 15.58 2.39
C GLN A 147 3.43 14.58 2.86
N ALA A 148 3.43 13.35 2.35
CA ALA A 148 4.48 12.39 2.67
C ALA A 148 5.85 12.83 2.12
N VAL A 149 5.90 13.50 0.97
CA VAL A 149 7.13 14.12 0.43
C VAL A 149 7.58 15.30 1.28
N GLU A 150 6.67 16.17 1.72
CA GLU A 150 6.98 17.29 2.62
C GLU A 150 7.56 16.80 3.97
N ASN A 151 7.12 15.63 4.42
CA ASN A 151 7.57 15.01 5.67
C ASN A 151 8.88 14.20 5.53
N LEU A 152 9.58 14.25 4.39
CA LEU A 152 10.83 13.50 4.18
C LEU A 152 11.91 13.92 5.20
N ALA A 153 12.36 12.96 5.99
CA ALA A 153 13.46 13.12 6.94
C ALA A 153 14.41 11.92 6.88
N PRO A 154 15.67 12.05 7.34
CA PRO A 154 16.58 10.92 7.47
C PRO A 154 15.90 9.76 8.21
N ALA A 155 16.09 8.54 7.71
CA ALA A 155 15.41 7.36 8.22
C ALA A 155 16.29 6.10 8.13
N LYS A 156 15.84 5.04 8.79
CA LYS A 156 16.29 3.66 8.60
C LYS A 156 15.06 2.78 8.40
N VAL A 157 15.20 1.76 7.56
CA VAL A 157 14.13 0.83 7.20
C VAL A 157 14.56 -0.59 7.55
N GLY A 158 13.60 -1.40 7.99
CA GLY A 158 13.77 -2.84 8.21
C GLY A 158 12.51 -3.57 7.80
N TRP A 159 12.62 -4.88 7.62
CA TRP A 159 11.47 -5.73 7.31
C TRP A 159 11.55 -7.04 8.07
N ALA A 160 10.38 -7.66 8.25
CA ALA A 160 10.25 -8.98 8.85
C ALA A 160 9.03 -9.68 8.26
N VAL A 161 9.02 -11.01 8.36
CA VAL A 161 7.84 -11.83 8.06
C VAL A 161 7.54 -12.67 9.30
N ALA A 162 6.31 -12.55 9.81
CA ALA A 162 5.78 -13.42 10.83
C ALA A 162 4.77 -14.40 10.22
N ARG A 163 4.49 -15.50 10.92
CA ARG A 163 3.40 -16.41 10.57
C ARG A 163 2.24 -16.20 11.53
N ASP A 164 1.03 -16.10 10.99
CA ASP A 164 -0.21 -16.08 11.75
C ASP A 164 -1.17 -17.16 11.23
N ASP A 165 -0.91 -18.38 11.68
CA ASP A 165 -1.71 -19.55 11.27
C ASP A 165 -3.10 -19.59 11.96
N ARG A 166 -3.41 -18.64 12.85
CA ARG A 166 -4.67 -18.64 13.63
C ARG A 166 -5.77 -17.78 13.02
N HIS A 167 -5.43 -16.67 12.37
CA HIS A 167 -6.43 -15.69 11.95
C HIS A 167 -6.73 -15.69 10.44
N THR A 168 -5.89 -16.29 9.60
CA THR A 168 -6.19 -16.47 8.16
C THR A 168 -6.73 -17.87 7.86
N HIS A 169 -7.88 -17.93 7.20
CA HIS A 169 -8.54 -19.18 6.80
C HIS A 169 -8.96 -19.14 5.34
N CYS A 170 -8.79 -20.25 4.63
CA CYS A 170 -9.38 -20.39 3.30
C CYS A 170 -10.90 -20.57 3.42
N ARG A 171 -11.66 -19.53 3.07
CA ARG A 171 -13.13 -19.59 3.09
C ARG A 171 -13.76 -20.36 1.93
N ARG A 172 -12.98 -20.87 0.97
CA ARG A 172 -13.49 -21.69 -0.14
C ARG A 172 -13.43 -23.16 0.26
N TRP A 173 -14.57 -23.82 0.33
CA TRP A 173 -14.70 -25.21 0.77
C TRP A 173 -15.04 -26.15 -0.38
N ILE A 174 -14.44 -27.34 -0.40
CA ILE A 174 -14.67 -28.37 -1.42
C ILE A 174 -15.99 -29.09 -1.12
N VAL A 175 -16.86 -29.16 -2.12
CA VAL A 175 -18.12 -29.92 -2.08
C VAL A 175 -17.81 -31.41 -2.22
N ARG A 176 -18.51 -32.25 -1.46
CA ARG A 176 -18.41 -33.71 -1.61
C ARG A 176 -18.75 -34.15 -3.03
N PRO A 177 -18.07 -35.18 -3.58
CA PRO A 177 -18.35 -35.67 -4.93
C PRO A 177 -19.80 -36.12 -5.16
N ASP A 178 -20.49 -36.61 -4.12
CA ASP A 178 -21.89 -37.04 -4.18
C ASP A 178 -22.92 -35.94 -3.87
N ARG A 179 -22.46 -34.68 -3.80
CA ARG A 179 -23.28 -33.49 -3.47
C ARG A 179 -23.04 -32.31 -4.43
N ILE A 180 -22.46 -32.57 -5.59
CA ILE A 180 -22.19 -31.53 -6.60
C ILE A 180 -23.49 -30.82 -6.98
N GLY A 181 -23.50 -29.49 -6.81
CA GLY A 181 -24.64 -28.64 -7.13
C GLY A 181 -24.73 -28.26 -8.60
N ALA A 182 -25.91 -27.81 -9.02
CA ALA A 182 -26.12 -27.21 -10.34
C ALA A 182 -25.60 -25.77 -10.36
N ASP A 183 -24.83 -25.42 -11.38
CA ASP A 183 -24.42 -24.05 -11.67
C ASP A 183 -25.58 -23.21 -12.22
N PRO A 184 -25.44 -21.88 -12.31
CA PRO A 184 -26.48 -21.01 -12.86
C PRO A 184 -26.89 -21.28 -14.31
N PHE A 185 -26.15 -22.14 -15.03
CA PHE A 185 -26.42 -22.57 -16.40
C PHE A 185 -27.04 -23.98 -16.47
N GLY A 186 -27.32 -24.59 -15.32
CA GLY A 186 -27.94 -25.91 -15.20
C GLY A 186 -26.97 -27.09 -15.22
N GLY A 187 -25.66 -26.86 -15.31
CA GLY A 187 -24.64 -27.92 -15.29
C GLY A 187 -24.31 -28.39 -13.88
N SER A 188 -24.07 -29.69 -13.67
CA SER A 188 -23.61 -30.19 -12.36
C SER A 188 -22.09 -29.97 -12.20
N THR A 189 -21.70 -28.72 -11.92
CA THR A 189 -20.28 -28.31 -11.90
C THR A 189 -19.83 -27.61 -10.62
N ILE A 190 -20.73 -27.31 -9.67
CA ILE A 190 -20.36 -26.64 -8.41
C ILE A 190 -19.57 -27.61 -7.51
N ARG A 191 -18.24 -27.47 -7.53
CA ARG A 191 -17.29 -28.28 -6.74
C ARG A 191 -16.73 -27.57 -5.51
N ALA A 192 -17.00 -26.27 -5.34
CA ALA A 192 -16.58 -25.51 -4.17
C ALA A 192 -17.54 -24.35 -3.87
N MET A 193 -17.62 -23.94 -2.60
CA MET A 193 -18.48 -22.84 -2.14
C MET A 193 -17.74 -21.93 -1.14
N MET A 194 -17.96 -20.62 -1.21
CA MET A 194 -17.35 -19.64 -0.28
C MET A 194 -18.09 -19.51 1.05
N HIS A 195 -19.36 -19.92 1.09
CA HIS A 195 -20.24 -19.81 2.26
C HIS A 195 -21.00 -21.13 2.45
N PRO A 196 -20.31 -22.21 2.87
CA PRO A 196 -20.94 -23.53 3.02
C PRO A 196 -21.95 -23.61 4.17
N GLY A 197 -21.98 -22.61 5.06
CA GLY A 197 -22.73 -22.65 6.33
C GLY A 197 -21.95 -23.38 7.42
N TYR A 198 -22.38 -23.20 8.68
CA TYR A 198 -21.70 -23.78 9.84
C TYR A 198 -21.85 -25.31 9.87
N GLN A 199 -20.72 -26.03 9.98
CA GLN A 199 -20.66 -27.50 10.09
C GLN A 199 -21.47 -28.27 9.02
N ASN A 200 -21.53 -27.77 7.79
CA ASN A 200 -22.33 -28.39 6.74
C ASN A 200 -21.71 -29.72 6.25
N PRO A 201 -22.43 -30.87 6.36
CA PRO A 201 -21.90 -32.19 6.01
C PRO A 201 -21.72 -32.44 4.51
N ASN A 202 -22.13 -31.49 3.65
CA ASN A 202 -21.93 -31.56 2.20
C ASN A 202 -20.51 -31.15 1.76
N TYR A 203 -19.66 -30.67 2.67
CA TYR A 203 -18.32 -30.16 2.37
C TYR A 203 -17.24 -30.95 3.12
N VAL A 204 -16.10 -31.18 2.48
CA VAL A 204 -15.02 -32.04 3.03
C VAL A 204 -13.88 -31.28 3.68
N GLY A 205 -13.70 -30.00 3.34
CA GLY A 205 -12.61 -29.17 3.86
C GLY A 205 -12.31 -27.95 2.99
N PRO A 206 -11.37 -27.10 3.43
CA PRO A 206 -10.89 -25.97 2.64
C PRO A 206 -10.24 -26.41 1.33
N ALA A 207 -10.37 -25.60 0.29
CA ALA A 207 -9.91 -25.89 -1.06
C ALA A 207 -8.42 -25.59 -1.30
N GLY A 208 -7.69 -25.22 -0.25
CA GLY A 208 -6.27 -24.90 -0.35
C GLY A 208 -5.72 -24.37 0.97
N PRO A 209 -4.39 -24.19 1.06
CA PRO A 209 -3.77 -23.56 2.21
C PRO A 209 -4.23 -22.10 2.36
N ALA A 210 -4.17 -21.61 3.59
CA ALA A 210 -4.17 -20.18 3.86
C ALA A 210 -2.75 -19.62 3.66
N ASP A 211 -2.66 -18.39 3.15
CA ASP A 211 -1.42 -17.62 3.24
C ASP A 211 -1.36 -16.96 4.62
N THR A 212 -0.49 -17.50 5.48
CA THR A 212 -0.36 -17.07 6.87
C THR A 212 0.80 -16.09 7.05
N GLY A 213 1.44 -15.66 5.97
CA GLY A 213 2.52 -14.66 6.01
C GLY A 213 1.99 -13.27 6.38
N LEU A 214 2.53 -12.70 7.45
CA LEU A 214 2.39 -11.29 7.80
C LEU A 214 3.73 -10.61 7.52
N SER A 215 3.81 -9.94 6.37
CA SER A 215 4.99 -9.17 5.99
C SER A 215 4.89 -7.75 6.54
N ILE A 216 5.96 -7.28 7.19
CA ILE A 216 6.02 -5.95 7.79
C ILE A 216 7.24 -5.22 7.25
N LEU A 217 7.05 -3.99 6.80
CA LEU A 217 8.09 -2.99 6.56
C LEU A 217 7.96 -1.92 7.64
N ALA A 218 9.02 -1.71 8.43
CA ALA A 218 9.06 -0.71 9.48
C ALA A 218 10.07 0.39 9.15
N VAL A 219 9.66 1.64 9.32
CA VAL A 219 10.48 2.81 9.07
C VAL A 219 10.53 3.65 10.34
N GLN A 220 11.74 4.06 10.71
CA GLN A 220 11.99 4.87 11.90
C GLN A 220 13.08 5.89 11.62
N THR A 221 13.12 6.97 12.41
CA THR A 221 14.23 7.92 12.38
C THR A 221 15.54 7.24 12.83
N PRO A 222 16.72 7.83 12.58
CA PRO A 222 17.99 7.30 13.08
C PRO A 222 17.97 7.06 14.60
N GLN A 223 17.27 7.93 15.34
CA GLN A 223 17.10 7.87 16.80
C GLN A 223 16.05 6.85 17.26
N GLY A 224 15.40 6.14 16.35
CA GLY A 224 14.44 5.07 16.67
C GLY A 224 12.99 5.52 16.88
N ARG A 225 12.65 6.78 16.55
CA ARG A 225 11.25 7.22 16.57
C ARG A 225 10.50 6.60 15.38
N PRO A 226 9.33 5.97 15.56
CA PRO A 226 8.54 5.44 14.46
C PRO A 226 8.14 6.52 13.44
N VAL A 227 8.20 6.18 12.15
CA VAL A 227 7.71 7.00 11.03
C VAL A 227 6.51 6.32 10.39
N ALA A 228 6.64 5.05 10.00
CA ALA A 228 5.57 4.29 9.37
C ALA A 228 5.75 2.79 9.59
N LEU A 229 4.64 2.06 9.49
CA LEU A 229 4.59 0.61 9.40
C LEU A 229 3.66 0.24 8.26
N VAL A 230 4.16 -0.54 7.30
CA VAL A 230 3.36 -1.14 6.22
C VAL A 230 3.27 -2.63 6.49
N ALA A 231 2.05 -3.14 6.58
CA ALA A 231 1.79 -4.56 6.77
C ALA A 231 1.03 -5.11 5.56
N ASN A 232 1.41 -6.30 5.10
CA ASN A 232 0.66 -7.07 4.13
C ASN A 232 0.21 -8.38 4.78
N TYR A 233 -1.10 -8.59 4.83
CA TYR A 233 -1.73 -9.75 5.46
C TYR A 233 -2.95 -10.20 4.67
N SER A 234 -3.01 -11.48 4.34
CA SER A 234 -4.00 -12.06 3.41
C SER A 234 -5.36 -12.33 4.07
N MET A 235 -6.02 -11.29 4.56
CA MET A 235 -7.31 -11.36 5.26
C MET A 235 -8.36 -10.43 4.64
N HIS A 236 -9.60 -10.89 4.58
CA HIS A 236 -10.74 -10.07 4.15
C HIS A 236 -11.18 -9.15 5.29
N TYR A 237 -11.29 -7.84 5.04
CA TYR A 237 -11.81 -6.88 6.01
C TYR A 237 -13.33 -6.78 5.86
N PHE A 238 -14.06 -7.18 6.90
CA PHE A 238 -15.50 -6.94 7.02
C PHE A 238 -15.75 -5.57 7.65
#